data_AF-F4NUN9-F1
#
_entry.id   AF-F4NUN9-F1
#
_cell.length_a   1.000
_cell.length_b   1.000
_cell.length_c   1.000
_cell.angle_alpha   90.00
_cell.angle_beta   90.00
_cell.angle_gamma   90.00
#
_symmetry.space_group_name_H-M   'P 1'
#
loop_
_entity.id
_entity.type
_entity.pdbx_description
1 polymer ?
#
loop_
_entity_poly.entity_id
_entity_poly.type
_entity_poly.pdbx_seq_one_letter_code
_entity_poly.pdbx_strand_id
1 'polypeptide(L)'
;MIDADVLFFQPPEVIFESAGYKEMGAVIFRDRTLEYGTWNHGPSLKRLVEEIAHPYLSNLIYPEARVMRKKTAQEIDAGVVVWDKMRTMPAILLTCLLNSSPYKHWIYDRTLGDKETFWLSHEALHLPLYVPKDNGGSIGRLTESRGTYAVCGKLYHQDEEGKPLWFNGGVGLRVPSKDLKMVQLTHWATESSADNVYWDLTTEPFCLIAKLDAPSGYTDPHIGSLDPAEVALTQKMSDLWKEYFQL
;
A
#
# COMPACT_ATOMS: atom_id res chain seq x y z
N MET A 1 -12.55 1.52 -5.73
CA MET A 1 -12.38 2.81 -5.06
C MET A 1 -10.94 3.20 -5.21
N ILE A 2 -10.68 4.48 -5.48
CA ILE A 2 -9.33 5.00 -5.74
C ILE A 2 -9.24 6.34 -4.98
N ASP A 3 -8.17 6.54 -4.24
CA ASP A 3 -7.87 7.82 -3.59
C ASP A 3 -7.64 8.92 -4.64
N ALA A 4 -7.98 10.16 -4.29
CA ALA A 4 -7.89 11.29 -5.23
C ALA A 4 -6.45 11.62 -5.66
N ASP A 5 -5.45 11.24 -4.86
CA ASP A 5 -4.03 11.45 -5.10
C ASP A 5 -3.30 10.17 -5.52
N VAL A 6 -4.03 9.14 -5.97
CA VAL A 6 -3.45 7.96 -6.61
C VAL A 6 -3.22 8.21 -8.10
N LEU A 7 -2.05 7.81 -8.58
CA LEU A 7 -1.65 7.89 -9.98
C LEU A 7 -1.19 6.51 -10.47
N PHE A 8 -1.52 6.20 -11.72
CA PHE A 8 -1.28 4.89 -12.33
C PHE A 8 -0.26 4.95 -13.47
N PHE A 9 0.60 3.94 -13.55
CA PHE A 9 1.50 3.68 -14.67
C PHE A 9 0.84 2.88 -15.80
N GLN A 10 -0.22 2.15 -15.46
CA GLN A 10 -0.99 1.32 -16.39
C GLN A 10 -2.47 1.73 -16.36
N PRO A 11 -3.26 1.43 -17.40
CA PRO A 11 -4.71 1.56 -17.31
C PRO A 11 -5.22 0.77 -16.08
N PRO A 12 -6.01 1.36 -15.17
CA PRO A 12 -6.49 0.66 -13.96
C PRO A 12 -7.22 -0.65 -14.26
N GLU A 13 -7.74 -0.80 -15.48
CA GLU A 13 -8.44 -1.98 -15.96
C GLU A 13 -7.59 -3.25 -15.93
N VAL A 14 -6.26 -3.15 -15.95
CA VAL A 14 -5.37 -4.32 -15.85
C VAL A 14 -5.59 -5.10 -14.54
N ILE A 15 -6.05 -4.43 -13.47
CA ILE A 15 -6.37 -5.11 -12.20
C ILE A 15 -7.58 -6.04 -12.38
N PHE A 16 -8.53 -5.71 -13.26
CA PHE A 16 -9.66 -6.61 -13.54
C PHE A 16 -9.25 -7.85 -14.36
N GLU A 17 -8.10 -7.77 -15.03
CA GLU A 17 -7.57 -8.87 -15.82
C GLU A 17 -6.68 -9.83 -15.01
N SER A 18 -6.27 -9.42 -13.81
CA SER A 18 -5.45 -10.20 -12.88
C SER A 18 -6.13 -11.53 -12.50
N ALA A 19 -5.32 -12.58 -12.33
CA ALA A 19 -5.83 -13.89 -11.95
C ALA A 19 -6.51 -13.82 -10.57
N GLY A 20 -5.89 -13.09 -9.64
CA GLY A 20 -6.43 -12.88 -8.30
C GLY A 20 -7.79 -12.19 -8.28
N TYR A 21 -8.01 -11.16 -9.10
CA TYR A 21 -9.32 -10.52 -9.20
C TYR A 21 -10.38 -11.45 -9.79
N LYS A 22 -10.07 -12.12 -10.90
CA LYS A 22 -11.02 -13.03 -11.57
C LYS A 22 -11.47 -14.15 -10.63
N GLU A 23 -10.52 -14.74 -9.89
CA GLU A 23 -10.79 -15.81 -8.95
C GLU A 23 -11.55 -15.32 -7.71
N MET A 24 -11.09 -14.27 -7.04
CA MET A 24 -11.61 -13.87 -5.71
C MET A 24 -12.71 -12.80 -5.77
N GLY A 25 -12.76 -11.99 -6.83
CA GLY A 25 -13.70 -10.88 -6.97
C GLY A 25 -13.39 -9.67 -6.07
N ALA A 26 -12.27 -9.71 -5.34
CA ALA A 26 -11.81 -8.64 -4.47
C ALA A 26 -10.29 -8.57 -4.44
N VAL A 27 -9.72 -7.38 -4.59
CA VAL A 27 -8.28 -7.12 -4.48
C VAL A 27 -8.04 -5.93 -3.57
N ILE A 28 -7.11 -6.09 -2.62
CA ILE A 28 -6.54 -5.01 -1.80
C ILE A 28 -5.02 -5.18 -1.73
N PHE A 29 -4.31 -4.09 -1.47
CA PHE A 29 -2.84 -4.08 -1.49
C PHE A 29 -2.29 -3.97 -0.07
N ARG A 30 -1.12 -4.57 0.17
CA ARG A 30 -0.44 -4.51 1.47
C ARG A 30 0.25 -3.17 1.65
N ASP A 31 0.14 -2.58 2.85
CA ASP A 31 0.95 -1.39 3.16
C ASP A 31 2.44 -1.76 3.28
N ARG A 32 3.28 -0.74 3.40
CA ARG A 32 4.71 -0.84 3.72
C ARG A 32 4.92 -1.70 4.96
N THR A 33 5.96 -2.51 4.93
CA THR A 33 6.41 -3.26 6.10
C THR A 33 7.15 -2.32 7.05
N LEU A 34 6.40 -1.59 7.88
CA LEU A 34 6.93 -0.77 8.97
C LEU A 34 7.08 -1.61 10.23
N GLU A 35 8.10 -1.36 11.05
CA GLU A 35 8.32 -2.10 12.30
C GLU A 35 7.03 -2.14 13.14
N TYR A 36 6.70 -3.31 13.70
CA TYR A 36 5.42 -3.60 14.36
C TYR A 36 4.93 -2.53 15.35
N GLY A 37 5.79 -1.75 16.01
CA GLY A 37 5.38 -0.69 16.95
C GLY A 37 5.33 0.73 16.37
N THR A 38 5.54 0.90 15.07
CA THR A 38 5.69 2.23 14.44
C THR A 38 4.44 3.08 14.68
N TRP A 39 4.63 4.28 15.24
CA TRP A 39 3.58 5.20 15.68
C TRP A 39 2.52 4.57 16.60
N ASN A 40 2.89 3.55 17.38
CA ASN A 40 1.99 2.79 18.26
C ASN A 40 0.84 2.04 17.54
N HIS A 41 0.94 1.91 16.21
CA HIS A 41 0.17 0.95 15.43
C HIS A 41 0.82 -0.44 15.51
N GLY A 42 0.14 -1.48 15.05
CA GLY A 42 0.54 -2.89 15.18
C GLY A 42 -0.05 -3.55 16.43
N PRO A 43 0.41 -3.29 17.67
CA PRO A 43 -0.23 -3.81 18.87
C PRO A 43 -1.71 -3.46 18.97
N SER A 44 -2.07 -2.23 18.60
CA SER A 44 -3.45 -1.73 18.63
C SER A 44 -4.33 -2.46 17.61
N LEU A 45 -3.83 -2.67 16.39
CA LEU A 45 -4.53 -3.40 15.33
C LEU A 45 -4.63 -4.90 15.65
N LYS A 46 -3.54 -5.53 16.10
CA LYS A 46 -3.58 -6.94 16.52
C LYS A 46 -4.59 -7.15 17.64
N ARG A 47 -4.59 -6.28 18.65
CA ARG A 47 -5.57 -6.33 19.74
C ARG A 47 -7.00 -6.16 19.24
N LEU A 48 -7.22 -5.21 18.31
CA LEU A 48 -8.52 -5.04 17.65
C LEU A 48 -9.01 -6.37 17.04
N VAL A 49 -8.16 -7.02 16.23
CA VAL A 49 -8.46 -8.31 15.59
C VAL A 49 -8.76 -9.39 16.64
N GLU A 50 -7.96 -9.46 17.69
CA GLU A 50 -8.15 -10.42 18.78
C GLU A 50 -9.47 -10.21 19.53
N GLU A 51 -9.86 -8.97 19.76
CA GLU A 51 -11.12 -8.61 20.43
C GLU A 51 -12.34 -8.92 19.55
N ILE A 52 -12.32 -8.54 18.26
CA ILE A 52 -13.46 -8.77 17.36
C ILE A 52 -13.64 -10.23 16.97
N ALA A 53 -12.55 -10.98 16.86
CA ALA A 53 -12.59 -12.36 16.41
C ALA A 53 -12.77 -13.35 17.56
N HIS A 54 -12.78 -12.93 18.83
CA HIS A 54 -12.97 -13.85 19.95
C HIS A 54 -14.40 -14.42 19.96
N PRO A 55 -14.62 -15.75 20.08
CA PRO A 55 -13.66 -16.83 20.36
C PRO A 55 -13.07 -17.54 19.13
N TYR A 56 -13.37 -17.09 17.91
CA TYR A 56 -13.03 -17.70 16.62
C TYR A 56 -11.60 -17.46 16.13
N LEU A 57 -10.66 -17.09 16.99
CA LEU A 57 -9.28 -16.79 16.59
C LEU A 57 -8.57 -17.95 15.87
N SER A 58 -8.95 -19.19 16.16
CA SER A 58 -8.42 -20.37 15.47
C SER A 58 -8.95 -20.55 14.05
N ASN A 59 -9.97 -19.79 13.65
CA ASN A 59 -10.71 -19.95 12.40
C ASN A 59 -10.52 -18.75 11.47
N LEU A 60 -9.53 -17.89 11.74
CA LEU A 60 -9.25 -16.79 10.85
C LEU A 60 -8.86 -17.32 9.46
N ILE A 61 -9.27 -16.62 8.41
CA ILE A 61 -8.84 -16.85 7.02
C ILE A 61 -7.43 -16.32 6.80
N TYR A 62 -7.09 -15.20 7.46
CA TYR A 62 -5.76 -14.59 7.44
C TYR A 62 -5.05 -14.68 8.80
N PRO A 63 -4.86 -15.88 9.41
CA PRO A 63 -4.09 -16.01 10.64
C PRO A 63 -2.61 -15.62 10.40
N GLU A 64 -2.17 -15.73 9.15
CA GLU A 64 -0.84 -15.37 8.66
C GLU A 64 -0.71 -13.91 8.21
N ALA A 65 -1.73 -13.07 8.44
CA ALA A 65 -1.60 -11.62 8.23
C ALA A 65 -0.33 -11.09 8.92
N ARG A 66 0.38 -10.17 8.26
CA ARG A 66 1.69 -9.70 8.74
C ARG A 66 1.58 -9.08 10.14
N VAL A 67 0.51 -8.36 10.43
CA VAL A 67 0.24 -7.77 11.75
C VAL A 67 0.07 -8.84 12.83
N MET A 68 -0.60 -9.95 12.52
CA MET A 68 -0.79 -11.06 13.48
C MET A 68 0.54 -11.72 13.82
N ARG A 69 1.45 -11.81 12.84
CA ARG A 69 2.83 -12.28 13.00
C ARG A 69 3.81 -11.22 13.51
N LYS A 70 3.33 -10.02 13.86
CA LYS A 70 4.15 -8.89 14.33
C LYS A 70 5.24 -8.47 13.34
N LYS A 71 4.96 -8.58 12.04
CA LYS A 71 5.87 -8.19 10.95
C LYS A 71 5.66 -6.76 10.47
N THR A 72 4.47 -6.20 10.65
CA THR A 72 4.14 -4.85 10.20
C THR A 72 3.29 -4.09 11.23
N ALA A 73 3.40 -2.77 11.29
CA ALA A 73 2.49 -1.91 12.05
C ALA A 73 1.08 -1.81 11.43
N GLN A 74 0.97 -2.02 10.11
CA GLN A 74 -0.25 -1.81 9.33
C GLN A 74 -0.34 -2.86 8.22
N GLU A 75 -1.53 -3.43 7.99
CA GLU A 75 -1.65 -4.58 7.09
C GLU A 75 -1.84 -4.14 5.64
N ILE A 76 -2.73 -3.16 5.41
CA ILE A 76 -3.17 -2.82 4.05
C ILE A 76 -3.06 -1.32 3.74
N ASP A 77 -2.90 -1.04 2.45
CA ASP A 77 -3.10 0.27 1.85
C ASP A 77 -4.49 0.33 1.21
N ALA A 78 -5.20 1.43 1.45
CA ALA A 78 -6.54 1.69 0.94
C ALA A 78 -6.57 2.60 -0.29
N GLY A 79 -5.41 3.01 -0.82
CA GLY A 79 -5.33 3.87 -2.00
C GLY A 79 -6.07 3.32 -3.22
N VAL A 80 -6.05 2.01 -3.41
CA VAL A 80 -6.84 1.31 -4.43
C VAL A 80 -7.50 0.08 -3.82
N VAL A 81 -8.82 0.02 -3.89
CA VAL A 81 -9.63 -1.13 -3.46
C VAL A 81 -10.51 -1.58 -4.63
N VAL A 82 -10.39 -2.85 -5.03
CA VAL A 82 -11.11 -3.37 -6.20
C VAL A 82 -12.09 -4.45 -5.75
N TRP A 83 -13.37 -4.25 -6.06
CA TRP A 83 -14.45 -5.16 -5.64
C TRP A 83 -15.44 -5.38 -6.78
N ASP A 84 -15.71 -6.66 -7.08
CA ASP A 84 -16.93 -7.07 -7.75
C ASP A 84 -18.10 -6.91 -6.77
N LYS A 85 -18.85 -5.81 -6.95
CA LYS A 85 -19.96 -5.45 -6.07
C LYS A 85 -21.01 -6.54 -5.92
N MET A 86 -21.24 -7.36 -6.95
CA MET A 86 -22.23 -8.43 -6.87
C MET A 86 -21.78 -9.56 -5.96
N ARG A 87 -20.47 -9.82 -5.91
CA ARG A 87 -19.87 -10.87 -5.09
C ARG A 87 -19.53 -10.41 -3.67
N THR A 88 -19.27 -9.12 -3.49
CA THR A 88 -18.70 -8.58 -2.24
C THR A 88 -19.62 -7.61 -1.49
N MET A 89 -20.89 -7.46 -1.93
CA MET A 89 -21.85 -6.55 -1.29
C MET A 89 -21.90 -6.66 0.25
N PRO A 90 -21.90 -7.86 0.87
CA PRO A 90 -21.88 -7.96 2.33
C PRO A 90 -20.62 -7.35 2.96
N ALA A 91 -19.44 -7.57 2.37
CA ALA A 91 -18.19 -6.95 2.84
C ALA A 91 -18.20 -5.43 2.66
N ILE A 92 -18.78 -4.92 1.56
CA ILE A 92 -18.97 -3.47 1.34
C ILE A 92 -19.81 -2.88 2.46
N LEU A 93 -20.96 -3.48 2.77
CA LEU A 93 -21.88 -2.97 3.79
C LEU A 93 -21.26 -3.03 5.19
N LEU A 94 -20.55 -4.11 5.53
CA LEU A 94 -19.84 -4.21 6.80
C LEU A 94 -18.71 -3.18 6.90
N THR A 95 -17.96 -2.95 5.81
CA THR A 95 -16.95 -1.89 5.74
C THR A 95 -17.58 -0.53 6.03
N CYS A 96 -18.72 -0.20 5.40
CA CYS A 96 -19.44 1.04 5.68
C CYS A 96 -19.88 1.14 7.14
N LEU A 97 -20.38 0.05 7.73
CA LEU A 97 -20.81 -0.01 9.12
C LEU A 97 -19.65 0.26 10.09
N LEU A 98 -18.51 -0.40 9.88
CA LEU A 98 -17.30 -0.24 10.71
C LEU A 98 -16.74 1.19 10.63
N ASN A 99 -16.91 1.87 9.48
CA ASN A 99 -16.51 3.27 9.28
C ASN A 99 -17.58 4.30 9.66
N SER A 100 -18.70 3.86 10.23
CA SER A 100 -19.82 4.72 10.64
C SER A 100 -20.01 4.71 12.16
N SER A 101 -20.70 5.74 12.69
CA SER A 101 -21.11 5.74 14.10
C SER A 101 -22.05 4.56 14.38
N PRO A 102 -21.94 3.87 15.53
CA PRO A 102 -21.05 4.16 16.67
C PRO A 102 -19.65 3.52 16.59
N TYR A 103 -19.37 2.69 15.59
CA TYR A 103 -18.16 1.85 15.53
C TYR A 103 -16.90 2.63 15.11
N LYS A 104 -17.06 3.65 14.25
CA LYS A 104 -15.96 4.42 13.66
C LYS A 104 -14.90 4.85 14.67
N HIS A 105 -15.31 5.43 15.79
CA HIS A 105 -14.39 5.91 16.81
C HIS A 105 -13.52 4.76 17.35
N TRP A 106 -14.15 3.64 17.65
CA TRP A 106 -13.47 2.47 18.22
C TRP A 106 -12.46 1.84 17.25
N ILE A 107 -12.79 1.84 15.95
CA ILE A 107 -11.88 1.42 14.88
C ILE A 107 -10.71 2.41 14.74
N TYR A 108 -11.00 3.70 14.57
CA TYR A 108 -9.99 4.73 14.24
C TYR A 108 -9.04 5.01 15.41
N ASP A 109 -9.42 4.66 16.64
CA ASP A 109 -8.52 4.70 17.79
C ASP A 109 -7.41 3.63 17.73
N ARG A 110 -7.63 2.55 16.96
CA ARG A 110 -6.73 1.38 16.86
C ARG A 110 -6.08 1.24 15.49
N THR A 111 -6.61 1.91 14.47
CA THR A 111 -6.16 1.86 13.08
C THR A 111 -5.83 3.26 12.57
N LEU A 112 -5.06 3.36 11.48
CA LEU A 112 -4.87 4.64 10.81
C LEU A 112 -6.02 4.89 9.84
N GLY A 113 -7.12 5.44 10.37
CA GLY A 113 -8.34 5.69 9.60
C GLY A 113 -9.11 4.43 9.27
N ASP A 114 -9.73 4.42 8.10
CA ASP A 114 -10.61 3.36 7.60
C ASP A 114 -9.88 2.13 7.07
N LYS A 115 -8.62 2.27 6.67
CA LYS A 115 -7.96 1.28 5.80
C LYS A 115 -8.09 -0.17 6.25
N GLU A 116 -7.91 -0.49 7.53
CA GLU A 116 -7.94 -1.88 7.97
C GLU A 116 -9.34 -2.51 7.85
N THR A 117 -10.42 -1.72 7.81
CA THR A 117 -11.79 -2.23 7.72
C THR A 117 -12.08 -3.00 6.42
N PHE A 118 -11.35 -2.72 5.34
CA PHE A 118 -11.56 -3.40 4.05
C PHE A 118 -11.26 -4.90 4.17
N TRP A 119 -10.13 -5.30 4.75
CA TRP A 119 -9.80 -6.72 4.91
C TRP A 119 -10.52 -7.36 6.10
N LEU A 120 -10.72 -6.62 7.19
CA LEU A 120 -11.45 -7.11 8.36
C LEU A 120 -12.90 -7.50 8.00
N SER A 121 -13.53 -6.80 7.07
CA SER A 121 -14.89 -7.14 6.63
C SER A 121 -14.94 -8.44 5.84
N HIS A 122 -13.92 -8.72 5.03
CA HIS A 122 -13.80 -9.99 4.32
C HIS A 122 -13.50 -11.15 5.27
N GLU A 123 -12.57 -10.94 6.21
CA GLU A 123 -12.24 -11.88 7.27
C GLU A 123 -13.50 -12.24 8.09
N ALA A 124 -14.23 -11.24 8.61
CA ALA A 124 -15.40 -11.46 9.46
C ALA A 124 -16.57 -12.18 8.75
N LEU A 125 -16.70 -12.01 7.43
CA LEU A 125 -17.77 -12.62 6.62
C LEU A 125 -17.31 -13.87 5.88
N HIS A 126 -16.06 -14.28 6.08
CA HIS A 126 -15.42 -15.37 5.36
C HIS A 126 -15.53 -15.25 3.83
N LEU A 127 -15.40 -14.02 3.32
CA LEU A 127 -15.48 -13.73 1.89
C LEU A 127 -14.10 -13.80 1.23
N PRO A 128 -14.00 -14.35 0.01
CA PRO A 128 -12.73 -14.42 -0.71
C PRO A 128 -12.15 -13.03 -0.98
N LEU A 129 -10.87 -12.90 -0.71
CA LEU A 129 -10.11 -11.67 -0.91
C LEU A 129 -8.70 -12.01 -1.41
N TYR A 130 -8.33 -11.41 -2.53
CA TYR A 130 -6.98 -11.49 -3.07
C TYR A 130 -6.12 -10.35 -2.51
N VAL A 131 -4.93 -10.72 -2.08
CA VAL A 131 -3.89 -9.79 -1.65
C VAL A 131 -2.64 -10.11 -2.47
N PRO A 132 -2.15 -9.19 -3.31
CA PRO A 132 -0.93 -9.39 -4.08
C PRO A 132 0.25 -9.79 -3.20
N LYS A 133 1.19 -10.54 -3.79
CA LYS A 133 2.33 -11.08 -3.06
C LYS A 133 3.21 -9.97 -2.47
N ASP A 134 3.48 -8.93 -3.25
CA ASP A 134 4.39 -7.87 -2.86
C ASP A 134 3.75 -6.86 -1.91
N ASN A 135 4.60 -6.30 -1.06
CA ASN A 135 4.23 -5.32 -0.06
C ASN A 135 4.41 -3.90 -0.63
N GLY A 136 3.75 -2.93 0.01
CA GLY A 136 3.87 -1.53 -0.35
C GLY A 136 5.33 -1.07 -0.32
N GLY A 137 5.77 -0.53 -1.46
CA GLY A 137 7.12 -0.06 -1.71
C GLY A 137 7.24 1.47 -1.69
N SER A 138 8.36 1.95 -2.22
CA SER A 138 8.65 3.37 -2.42
C SER A 138 8.93 3.63 -3.90
N ILE A 139 8.35 4.68 -4.48
CA ILE A 139 8.71 5.18 -5.81
C ILE A 139 9.16 6.63 -5.74
N GLY A 140 10.32 6.92 -6.31
CA GLY A 140 10.90 8.25 -6.24
C GLY A 140 12.34 8.31 -6.74
N ARG A 141 13.18 8.97 -5.95
CA ARG A 141 14.58 9.21 -6.29
C ARG A 141 15.46 8.17 -5.61
N LEU A 142 16.40 7.61 -6.38
CA LEU A 142 17.50 6.80 -5.86
C LEU A 142 18.45 7.70 -5.05
N THR A 143 18.73 7.30 -3.82
CA THR A 143 19.73 7.90 -2.96
C THR A 143 20.79 6.86 -2.60
N GLU A 144 22.01 7.34 -2.43
CA GLU A 144 23.15 6.53 -2.01
C GLU A 144 23.84 7.25 -0.85
N SER A 145 24.17 6.50 0.20
CA SER A 145 24.93 7.01 1.33
C SER A 145 25.79 5.90 1.90
N ARG A 146 27.12 6.07 1.81
CA ARG A 146 28.13 5.16 2.38
C ARG A 146 27.97 3.70 1.91
N GLY A 147 27.59 3.50 0.66
CA GLY A 147 27.38 2.18 0.06
C GLY A 147 25.99 1.58 0.32
N THR A 148 25.09 2.30 0.99
CA THR A 148 23.70 1.92 1.19
C THR A 148 22.82 2.65 0.18
N TYR A 149 21.99 1.90 -0.54
CA TYR A 149 21.03 2.45 -1.50
C TYR A 149 19.63 2.50 -0.91
N ALA A 150 18.88 3.54 -1.26
CA ALA A 150 17.47 3.65 -0.90
C ALA A 150 16.67 4.36 -2.01
N VAL A 151 15.37 4.09 -2.05
CA VAL A 151 14.42 4.86 -2.87
C VAL A 151 13.54 5.69 -1.95
N CYS A 152 13.62 7.01 -2.09
CA CYS A 152 12.88 7.97 -1.27
C CYS A 152 11.72 8.56 -2.08
N GLY A 153 10.49 8.39 -1.60
CA GLY A 153 9.34 8.89 -2.33
C GLY A 153 7.97 8.45 -1.80
N LYS A 154 7.10 8.09 -2.75
CA LYS A 154 5.66 7.84 -2.56
C LYS A 154 5.38 6.36 -2.35
N LEU A 155 4.27 6.03 -1.70
CA LEU A 155 3.87 4.64 -1.49
C LEU A 155 3.51 4.01 -2.83
N TYR A 156 4.17 2.91 -3.18
CA TYR A 156 4.17 2.32 -4.51
C TYR A 156 3.72 0.86 -4.49
N HIS A 157 3.05 0.45 -5.57
CA HIS A 157 2.59 -0.92 -5.79
C HIS A 157 2.82 -1.35 -7.25
N GLN A 158 3.11 -2.63 -7.42
CA GLN A 158 3.33 -3.28 -8.71
C GLN A 158 2.21 -4.26 -9.06
N ASP A 159 2.15 -4.67 -10.32
CA ASP A 159 1.25 -5.73 -10.79
C ASP A 159 1.78 -7.14 -10.48
N GLU A 160 1.04 -8.17 -10.88
CA GLU A 160 1.40 -9.58 -10.64
C GLU A 160 2.69 -9.99 -11.39
N GLU A 161 3.07 -9.23 -12.43
CA GLU A 161 4.28 -9.40 -13.23
C GLU A 161 5.48 -8.58 -12.72
N GLY A 162 5.31 -7.81 -11.65
CA GLY A 162 6.37 -6.98 -11.07
C GLY A 162 6.63 -5.66 -11.81
N LYS A 163 5.68 -5.18 -12.62
CA LYS A 163 5.78 -3.88 -13.29
C LYS A 163 5.11 -2.79 -12.47
N PRO A 164 5.58 -1.54 -12.57
CA PRO A 164 4.92 -0.37 -12.00
C PRO A 164 3.43 -0.32 -12.31
N LEU A 165 2.60 -0.26 -11.28
CA LEU A 165 1.15 -0.23 -11.41
C LEU A 165 0.57 1.10 -10.93
N TRP A 166 0.71 1.42 -9.64
CA TRP A 166 0.17 2.65 -9.07
C TRP A 166 0.96 3.13 -7.85
N PHE A 167 0.78 4.40 -7.50
CA PHE A 167 1.33 4.97 -6.27
C PHE A 167 0.37 5.99 -5.64
N ASN A 168 0.45 6.14 -4.32
CA ASN A 168 -0.39 7.05 -3.52
C ASN A 168 0.40 8.29 -3.07
N GLY A 169 -0.29 9.43 -2.96
CA GLY A 169 0.23 10.67 -2.37
C GLY A 169 0.59 11.74 -3.39
N GLY A 170 0.23 11.55 -4.66
CA GLY A 170 0.45 12.48 -5.76
C GLY A 170 1.91 12.78 -6.08
N VAL A 171 2.12 13.62 -7.09
CA VAL A 171 3.47 14.04 -7.56
C VAL A 171 4.03 15.26 -6.83
N GLY A 172 3.24 15.96 -6.01
CA GLY A 172 3.70 17.09 -5.20
C GLY A 172 4.28 16.65 -3.84
N LEU A 173 5.23 17.42 -3.29
CA LEU A 173 5.66 17.27 -1.89
C LEU A 173 4.64 17.93 -0.94
N ARG A 174 4.30 17.26 0.17
CA ARG A 174 3.32 17.71 1.20
C ARG A 174 3.81 18.87 2.08
N VAL A 175 4.81 19.63 1.65
CA VAL A 175 5.29 20.80 2.40
C VAL A 175 4.39 22.00 2.05
N PRO A 176 3.94 22.82 3.01
CA PRO A 176 3.30 24.10 2.71
C PRO A 176 4.36 25.07 2.17
N SER A 177 4.82 24.87 0.93
CA SER A 177 5.68 25.80 0.24
C SER A 177 4.88 26.54 -0.82
N LYS A 178 5.09 27.86 -0.86
CA LYS A 178 4.69 28.73 -1.97
C LYS A 178 5.24 28.24 -3.32
N ASP A 179 6.27 27.40 -3.29
CA ASP A 179 6.87 26.75 -4.46
C ASP A 179 6.54 25.25 -4.44
N LEU A 180 5.62 24.79 -5.29
CA LEU A 180 5.33 23.37 -5.39
C LEU A 180 6.54 22.62 -5.94
N LYS A 181 7.20 21.83 -5.09
CA LYS A 181 8.26 20.93 -5.52
C LYS A 181 7.65 19.60 -5.97
N MET A 182 7.90 19.25 -7.22
CA MET A 182 7.46 17.98 -7.81
C MET A 182 8.49 16.89 -7.50
N VAL A 183 8.00 15.70 -7.13
CA VAL A 183 8.84 14.52 -6.91
C VAL A 183 9.32 14.00 -8.27
N GLN A 184 10.63 13.83 -8.40
CA GLN A 184 11.20 13.17 -9.56
C GLN A 184 11.13 11.65 -9.35
N LEU A 185 10.26 11.00 -10.13
CA LEU A 185 10.09 9.54 -10.09
C LEU A 185 11.04 8.91 -11.11
N THR A 186 11.99 8.11 -10.64
CA THR A 186 13.02 7.48 -11.48
C THR A 186 13.25 6.02 -11.15
N HIS A 187 13.06 5.65 -9.88
CA HIS A 187 13.29 4.32 -9.37
C HIS A 187 12.14 3.95 -8.44
N TRP A 188 11.94 2.66 -8.28
CA TRP A 188 11.08 2.08 -7.27
C TRP A 188 11.87 1.08 -6.43
N ALA A 189 11.38 0.83 -5.22
CA ALA A 189 11.85 -0.24 -4.37
C ALA A 189 10.65 -0.97 -3.76
N THR A 190 10.70 -2.30 -3.70
CA THR A 190 9.64 -3.15 -3.13
C THR A 190 10.24 -4.42 -2.54
N GLU A 191 9.40 -5.20 -1.86
CA GLU A 191 9.73 -6.47 -1.21
C GLU A 191 8.47 -7.33 -1.01
N SER A 192 8.64 -8.64 -0.88
CA SER A 192 7.56 -9.59 -0.54
C SER A 192 7.85 -10.47 0.67
N SER A 193 9.04 -10.40 1.27
CA SER A 193 9.41 -11.26 2.40
C SER A 193 8.82 -10.79 3.72
N ALA A 194 8.58 -9.49 3.87
CA ALA A 194 8.36 -8.81 5.15
C ALA A 194 9.50 -9.07 6.16
N ASP A 195 10.68 -9.40 5.66
CA ASP A 195 11.89 -9.71 6.41
C ASP A 195 13.01 -8.78 5.96
N ASN A 196 13.90 -8.40 6.90
CA ASN A 196 15.04 -7.51 6.63
C ASN A 196 14.64 -6.16 5.97
N VAL A 197 13.44 -5.66 6.26
CA VAL A 197 12.91 -4.42 5.69
C VAL A 197 13.25 -3.23 6.59
N TYR A 198 13.92 -2.23 6.02
CA TYR A 198 14.32 -1.03 6.74
C TYR A 198 13.82 0.22 6.02
N TRP A 199 12.98 0.98 6.72
CA TRP A 199 12.49 2.29 6.28
C TRP A 199 13.16 3.39 7.09
N ASP A 200 13.74 4.38 6.40
CA ASP A 200 14.10 5.65 7.02
C ASP A 200 12.87 6.55 7.06
N LEU A 201 12.36 6.74 8.27
CA LEU A 201 11.18 7.56 8.58
C LEU A 201 11.56 8.93 9.17
N THR A 202 12.84 9.28 9.18
CA THR A 202 13.34 10.48 9.87
C THR A 202 12.87 11.77 9.20
N THR A 203 12.83 11.77 7.86
CA THR A 203 12.42 12.92 7.05
C THR A 203 11.55 12.48 5.89
N GLU A 204 10.50 13.25 5.59
CA GLU A 204 9.74 13.04 4.36
C GLU A 204 10.47 13.59 3.12
N PRO A 205 10.41 12.88 1.97
CA PRO A 205 9.73 11.60 1.77
C PRO A 205 10.48 10.43 2.41
N PHE A 206 9.75 9.45 2.96
CA PHE A 206 10.34 8.25 3.55
C PHE A 206 11.11 7.43 2.51
N CYS A 207 12.16 6.76 2.98
CA CYS A 207 13.06 6.01 2.12
C CYS A 207 13.03 4.52 2.47
N LEU A 208 12.87 3.66 1.46
CA LEU A 208 13.08 2.22 1.63
C LEU A 208 14.52 1.88 1.26
N ILE A 209 15.27 1.35 2.23
CA ILE A 209 16.62 0.84 2.00
C ILE A 209 16.52 -0.51 1.28
N ALA A 210 17.22 -0.64 0.16
CA ALA A 210 17.05 -1.79 -0.72
C ALA A 210 18.31 -2.09 -1.53
N LYS A 211 18.41 -3.34 -2.00
CA LYS A 211 19.52 -3.82 -2.82
C LYS A 211 19.35 -3.42 -4.28
N LEU A 212 20.35 -2.75 -4.83
CA LEU A 212 20.47 -2.54 -6.28
C LEU A 212 20.89 -3.83 -6.98
N ASP A 213 20.42 -4.05 -8.21
CA ASP A 213 20.78 -5.21 -9.05
C ASP A 213 20.55 -6.55 -8.36
N ALA A 214 19.40 -6.69 -7.69
CA ALA A 214 19.02 -7.93 -7.04
C ALA A 214 18.83 -9.06 -8.06
N PRO A 215 19.19 -10.32 -7.71
CA PRO A 215 19.01 -11.45 -8.61
C PRO A 215 17.52 -11.75 -8.85
N SER A 216 17.22 -12.47 -9.93
CA SER A 216 15.85 -12.93 -10.19
C SER A 216 15.32 -13.78 -9.02
N GLY A 217 14.05 -13.57 -8.64
CA GLY A 217 13.41 -14.25 -7.52
C GLY A 217 13.78 -13.73 -6.13
N TYR A 218 14.55 -12.64 -6.04
CA TYR A 218 14.86 -12.00 -4.76
C TYR A 218 13.61 -11.39 -4.12
N THR A 219 13.34 -11.73 -2.86
CA THR A 219 12.11 -11.33 -2.14
C THR A 219 12.33 -10.21 -1.13
N ASP A 220 13.57 -10.02 -0.69
CA ASP A 220 13.95 -8.92 0.20
C ASP A 220 13.93 -7.57 -0.55
N PRO A 221 14.04 -6.43 0.15
CA PRO A 221 14.03 -5.11 -0.47
C PRO A 221 15.01 -4.98 -1.64
N HIS A 222 14.48 -4.70 -2.83
CA HIS A 222 15.25 -4.50 -4.05
C HIS A 222 14.77 -3.29 -4.83
N ILE A 223 15.67 -2.76 -5.65
CA ILE A 223 15.47 -1.54 -6.44
C ILE A 223 15.34 -1.90 -7.91
N GLY A 224 14.36 -1.29 -8.57
CA GLY A 224 14.25 -1.24 -10.03
C GLY A 224 14.22 0.21 -10.54
N SER A 225 14.57 0.39 -11.80
CA SER A 225 14.45 1.67 -12.51
C SER A 225 13.18 1.71 -13.33
N LEU A 226 12.56 2.88 -13.43
CA LEU A 226 11.50 3.12 -14.41
C LEU A 226 12.10 3.11 -15.82
N ASP A 227 11.36 2.53 -16.76
CA ASP A 227 11.74 2.56 -18.17
C ASP A 227 11.51 3.95 -18.80
N PRO A 228 12.02 4.24 -20.00
CA PRO A 228 11.86 5.55 -20.63
C PRO A 228 10.40 5.98 -20.85
N ALA A 229 9.48 5.05 -21.10
CA ALA A 229 8.06 5.34 -21.30
C ALA A 229 7.38 5.67 -19.96
N GLU A 230 7.71 4.92 -18.90
CA GLU A 230 7.26 5.18 -17.54
C GLU A 230 7.78 6.52 -17.04
N VAL A 231 9.06 6.84 -17.26
CA VAL A 231 9.62 8.16 -16.93
C VAL A 231 8.88 9.27 -17.67
N ALA A 232 8.62 9.11 -18.97
CA ALA A 232 7.83 10.09 -19.75
C ALA A 232 6.41 10.25 -19.20
N LEU A 233 5.78 9.18 -18.73
CA LEU A 233 4.46 9.23 -18.10
C LEU A 233 4.49 10.02 -16.78
N THR A 234 5.53 9.87 -15.95
CA THR A 234 5.68 10.66 -14.71
C THR A 234 5.86 12.15 -14.97
N GLN A 235 6.57 12.49 -16.05
CA GLN A 235 6.71 13.87 -16.50
C GLN A 235 5.37 14.43 -16.93
N LYS A 236 4.59 13.67 -17.71
CA LYS A 236 3.23 14.03 -18.12
C LYS A 236 2.30 14.24 -16.92
N MET A 237 2.34 13.36 -15.91
CA MET A 237 1.58 13.53 -14.67
C MET A 237 1.93 14.86 -13.98
N SER A 238 3.22 15.19 -13.92
CA SER A 238 3.69 16.44 -13.31
C SER A 238 3.27 17.68 -14.09
N ASP A 239 3.30 17.62 -15.42
CA ASP A 239 2.92 18.75 -16.28
C ASP A 239 1.42 19.00 -16.25
N LEU A 240 0.60 17.94 -16.30
CA LEU A 240 -0.85 18.05 -16.12
C LEU A 240 -1.21 18.61 -14.74
N TRP A 241 -0.49 18.18 -13.68
CA TRP A 241 -0.70 18.74 -12.35
C TRP A 241 -0.46 20.26 -12.32
N LYS A 242 0.64 20.75 -12.90
CA LYS A 242 0.92 22.20 -12.99
C LYS A 242 -0.16 22.93 -13.79
N GLU A 243 -0.56 22.37 -14.94
CA GLU A 243 -1.59 22.92 -15.81
C GLU A 243 -2.94 23.07 -15.09
N TYR A 244 -3.43 21.98 -14.47
CA TYR A 244 -4.76 21.97 -13.84
C TYR A 244 -4.82 22.82 -12.57
N PHE A 245 -3.74 22.86 -11.78
CA PHE A 245 -3.71 23.61 -10.53
C PHE A 245 -3.15 25.03 -10.69
N GLN A 246 -2.85 25.47 -11.92
CA GLN A 246 -2.36 26.81 -12.27
C GLN A 246 -1.11 27.23 -11.48
N LEU A 247 -0.16 26.30 -11.36
CA LEU A 247 1.11 26.48 -10.65
C LEU A 247 2.28 26.76 -11.59
#